data_AF-A0A552AED3-F1
#
_entry.id   AF-A0A552AED3-F1
#
_cell.length_a   1.000
_cell.length_b   1.000
_cell.length_c   1.000
_cell.angle_alpha   90.00
_cell.angle_beta   90.00
_cell.angle_gamma   90.00
#
_symmetry.space_group_name_H-M   'P 1'
#
loop_
_entity.id
_entity.type
_entity.pdbx_description
1 polymer ?
#
loop_
_entity_poly.entity_id
_entity_poly.type
_entity_poly.pdbx_seq_one_letter_code
_entity_poly.pdbx_strand_id
1 'polypeptide(L)'
;MKDDLIYLGDILDRIERIESYTQEGKDRFYQSLLIQDAVIRCFEVIGEAVKQLSPEIRKKYPEITWRKIAGFRDILIHSYTGINVDEAWGVIKDNLPKLKQQIQQIIANENN
;
A
#
# COMPACT_ATOMS: atom_id res chain seq x y z
N MET A 1 -12.46 14.02 7.65
CA MET A 1 -13.48 13.39 6.78
C MET A 1 -13.26 13.67 5.30
N LYS A 2 -13.36 14.92 4.78
CA LYS A 2 -13.01 15.20 3.37
C LYS A 2 -11.54 14.87 3.05
N ASP A 3 -10.64 15.22 3.96
CA ASP A 3 -9.21 14.95 3.78
C ASP A 3 -8.90 13.44 3.86
N ASP A 4 -9.63 12.69 4.69
CA ASP A 4 -9.46 11.24 4.80
C ASP A 4 -9.82 10.52 3.50
N LEU A 5 -10.88 10.95 2.82
CA LEU A 5 -11.27 10.39 1.52
C LEU A 5 -10.20 10.64 0.44
N ILE A 6 -9.48 11.76 0.51
CA ILE A 6 -8.35 12.04 -0.38
C ILE A 6 -7.24 11.02 -0.12
N TYR A 7 -6.84 10.81 1.14
CA TYR A 7 -5.78 9.85 1.48
C TYR A 7 -6.19 8.40 1.20
N LEU A 8 -7.44 8.03 1.43
CA LEU A 8 -7.96 6.71 1.05
C LEU A 8 -7.95 6.52 -0.47
N GLY A 9 -8.30 7.57 -1.23
CA GLY A 9 -8.19 7.59 -2.69
C GLY A 9 -6.75 7.42 -3.17
N ASP A 10 -5.79 8.12 -2.55
CA ASP A 10 -4.36 7.96 -2.85
C ASP A 10 -3.89 6.54 -2.59
N ILE A 11 -4.30 5.93 -1.46
CA ILE A 11 -3.98 4.53 -1.17
C ILE A 11 -4.51 3.61 -2.27
N LEU A 12 -5.77 3.80 -2.68
CA LEU A 12 -6.39 2.98 -3.72
C LEU A 12 -5.68 3.12 -5.08
N ASP A 13 -5.40 4.35 -5.52
CA ASP A 13 -4.65 4.63 -6.77
C ASP A 13 -3.26 3.98 -6.74
N ARG A 14 -2.55 4.05 -5.61
CA ARG A 14 -1.24 3.39 -5.48
C ARG A 14 -1.33 1.87 -5.54
N ILE A 15 -2.36 1.27 -4.94
CA ILE A 15 -2.59 -0.18 -5.03
C ILE A 15 -2.81 -0.59 -6.48
N GLU A 16 -3.67 0.12 -7.21
CA GLU A 16 -3.98 -0.19 -8.61
C GLU A 16 -2.77 -0.02 -9.53
N ARG A 17 -1.91 0.96 -9.26
CA ARG A 17 -0.62 1.10 -9.95
C ARG A 17 0.29 -0.09 -9.69
N ILE A 18 0.42 -0.54 -8.45
CA ILE A 18 1.22 -1.72 -8.11
C ILE A 18 0.71 -2.94 -8.88
N GLU A 19 -0.60 -3.18 -8.89
CA GLU A 19 -1.21 -4.28 -9.67
C GLU A 19 -0.89 -4.16 -11.17
N SER A 20 -1.01 -2.96 -11.75
CA SER A 20 -0.68 -2.70 -13.15
C SER A 20 0.80 -2.95 -13.46
N TYR A 21 1.72 -2.50 -12.60
CA TYR A 21 3.16 -2.70 -12.78
C TYR A 21 3.59 -4.16 -12.64
N THR A 22 2.80 -4.97 -11.92
CA THR A 22 3.11 -6.36 -11.59
C THR A 22 2.27 -7.38 -12.34
N GLN A 23 1.45 -6.94 -13.31
CA GLN A 23 0.56 -7.80 -14.09
C GLN A 23 1.29 -8.90 -14.88
N GLU A 24 2.53 -8.63 -15.29
CA GLU A 24 3.40 -9.60 -15.99
C GLU A 24 3.96 -10.70 -15.06
N GLY A 25 3.65 -10.62 -13.76
CA GLY A 25 3.96 -11.63 -12.78
C GLY A 25 5.33 -11.47 -12.12
N LYS A 26 5.64 -12.49 -11.31
CA LYS A 26 6.80 -12.52 -10.42
C LYS A 26 8.09 -12.27 -11.21
N ASP A 27 8.38 -13.09 -12.21
CA ASP A 27 9.68 -13.05 -12.89
C ASP A 27 10.00 -11.68 -13.51
N ARG A 28 8.99 -11.01 -14.10
CA ARG A 28 9.15 -9.66 -14.65
C ARG A 28 9.50 -8.64 -13.56
N PHE A 29 8.86 -8.73 -12.41
CA PHE A 29 9.13 -7.88 -11.25
C PHE A 29 10.59 -8.03 -10.78
N TYR A 30 11.11 -9.26 -10.64
CA TYR A 30 12.50 -9.48 -10.19
C TYR A 30 13.55 -9.03 -11.22
N GLN A 31 13.22 -9.03 -12.50
CA GLN A 31 14.14 -8.66 -13.58
C GLN A 31 14.14 -7.16 -13.92
N SER A 32 13.24 -6.37 -13.33
CA SER A 32 13.07 -4.96 -13.67
C SER A 32 13.22 -4.07 -12.44
N LEU A 33 14.40 -3.46 -12.30
CA LEU A 33 14.64 -2.44 -11.27
C LEU A 33 13.65 -1.27 -11.37
N LEU A 34 13.25 -0.90 -12.59
CA LEU A 34 12.25 0.15 -12.80
C LEU A 34 10.89 -0.21 -12.17
N ILE A 35 10.46 -1.46 -12.30
CA ILE A 35 9.20 -1.91 -11.69
C ILE A 35 9.37 -1.98 -10.17
N GLN A 36 10.50 -2.50 -9.68
CA GLN A 36 10.80 -2.55 -8.24
C GLN A 36 10.76 -1.16 -7.62
N ASP A 37 11.46 -0.19 -8.19
CA ASP A 37 11.50 1.19 -7.73
C ASP A 37 10.09 1.82 -7.75
N ALA A 38 9.32 1.60 -8.82
CA ALA A 38 7.96 2.09 -8.93
C ALA A 38 7.03 1.51 -7.85
N VAL A 39 7.14 0.21 -7.57
CA VAL A 39 6.36 -0.48 -6.52
C VAL A 39 6.76 0.03 -5.13
N ILE A 40 8.05 0.13 -4.85
CA ILE A 40 8.56 0.66 -3.57
C ILE A 40 8.05 2.07 -3.36
N ARG A 41 8.11 2.92 -4.39
CA ARG A 41 7.58 4.28 -4.31
C ARG A 41 6.08 4.30 -4.01
N CYS A 42 5.31 3.39 -4.60
CA CYS A 42 3.87 3.27 -4.29
C CYS A 42 3.64 2.86 -2.83
N PHE A 43 4.42 1.91 -2.30
CA PHE A 43 4.35 1.52 -0.89
C PHE A 43 4.69 2.65 0.07
N GLU A 44 5.71 3.47 -0.24
CA GLU A 44 6.03 4.66 0.54
C GLU A 44 4.86 5.64 0.61
N VAL A 45 4.22 5.90 -0.53
CA VAL A 45 3.08 6.80 -0.62
C VAL A 45 1.88 6.24 0.15
N ILE A 46 1.61 4.94 0.06
CA ILE A 46 0.56 4.28 0.86
C ILE A 46 0.83 4.46 2.36
N GLY A 47 2.07 4.21 2.80
CA GLY A 47 2.45 4.38 4.20
C GLY A 47 2.29 5.82 4.68
N GLU A 48 2.66 6.80 3.87
CA GLU A 48 2.48 8.22 4.19
C GLU A 48 1.00 8.62 4.24
N ALA A 49 0.19 8.22 3.25
CA ALA A 49 -1.25 8.48 3.26
C ALA A 49 -1.93 7.89 4.51
N VAL A 50 -1.53 6.68 4.93
CA VAL A 50 -2.03 6.08 6.19
C VAL A 50 -1.65 6.91 7.42
N LYS A 51 -0.47 7.56 7.45
CA LYS A 51 -0.08 8.46 8.55
C LYS A 51 -0.89 9.75 8.59
N GLN A 52 -1.51 10.14 7.48
CA GLN A 52 -2.37 11.31 7.41
C GLN A 52 -3.84 11.03 7.73
N LEU A 53 -4.27 9.76 7.70
CA LEU A 53 -5.63 9.37 8.11
C LEU A 53 -5.93 9.80 9.55
N SER A 54 -7.09 10.36 9.79
CA SER A 54 -7.52 10.79 11.11
C SER A 54 -7.61 9.63 12.11
N PRO A 55 -7.40 9.89 13.42
CA PRO A 55 -7.60 8.88 14.46
C PRO A 55 -9.00 8.26 14.44
N GLU A 56 -10.02 9.02 14.04
CA GLU A 56 -11.41 8.60 13.92
C GLU A 56 -11.56 7.48 12.89
N ILE A 57 -11.01 7.65 11.68
CA ILE A 57 -11.01 6.61 10.64
C ILE A 57 -10.26 5.37 11.12
N ARG A 58 -9.07 5.53 11.70
CA ARG A 58 -8.26 4.38 12.15
C ARG A 58 -8.93 3.60 13.28
N LYS A 59 -9.68 4.27 14.15
CA LYS A 59 -10.45 3.65 15.23
C LYS A 59 -11.73 2.99 14.73
N LYS A 60 -12.37 3.56 13.71
CA LYS A 60 -13.60 3.03 13.10
C LYS A 60 -13.35 1.72 12.35
N TYR A 61 -12.16 1.56 11.77
CA TYR A 61 -11.75 0.37 11.01
C TYR A 61 -10.52 -0.32 11.63
N PRO A 62 -10.65 -0.91 12.85
CA PRO A 62 -9.52 -1.47 13.60
C PRO A 62 -9.00 -2.81 13.04
N GLU A 63 -9.76 -3.46 12.15
CA GLU A 63 -9.37 -4.70 11.47
C GLU A 63 -8.22 -4.51 10.48
N ILE A 64 -7.93 -3.27 10.11
CA ILE A 64 -6.78 -2.89 9.29
C ILE A 64 -5.61 -2.58 10.20
N THR A 65 -4.46 -3.21 9.94
CA THR A 65 -3.23 -2.99 10.71
C THR A 65 -2.54 -1.68 10.31
N TRP A 66 -3.20 -0.53 10.52
CA TRP A 66 -2.74 0.80 10.10
C TRP A 66 -1.29 1.10 10.49
N ARG A 67 -0.92 0.74 11.73
CA ARG A 67 0.43 0.96 12.24
C ARG A 67 1.49 0.18 11.47
N LYS A 68 1.18 -1.04 11.04
CA LYS A 68 2.09 -1.86 10.21
C LYS A 68 2.23 -1.25 8.82
N ILE A 69 1.14 -0.78 8.22
CA ILE A 69 1.16 -0.15 6.89
C ILE A 69 1.97 1.15 6.92
N ALA A 70 1.76 1.99 7.93
CA ALA A 70 2.53 3.24 8.11
C ALA A 70 4.05 3.00 8.31
N GLY A 71 4.42 1.88 8.95
CA GLY A 71 5.80 1.47 9.17
C GLY A 71 6.40 0.60 8.07
N PHE A 72 5.65 0.31 7.00
CA PHE A 72 6.10 -0.62 5.96
C PHE A 72 7.31 -0.09 5.18
N ARG A 73 7.47 1.24 5.08
CA ARG A 73 8.68 1.86 4.55
C ARG A 73 9.93 1.38 5.27
N ASP A 74 9.89 1.30 6.61
CA ASP A 74 11.06 0.93 7.42
C ASP A 74 11.51 -0.50 7.09
N ILE A 75 10.55 -1.38 6.80
CA ILE A 75 10.80 -2.76 6.36
C ILE A 75 11.45 -2.79 4.97
N LEU A 76 10.98 -1.96 4.03
CA LEU A 76 11.52 -1.92 2.66
C LEU A 76 12.94 -1.32 2.56
N ILE A 77 13.29 -0.39 3.44
CA ILE A 77 14.59 0.31 3.40
C ILE A 77 15.67 -0.32 4.30
N HIS A 78 15.31 -1.23 5.21
CA HIS A 78 16.25 -1.75 6.22
C HIS A 78 17.31 -2.72 5.70
N SER A 79 17.31 -3.03 4.40
CA SER A 79 18.37 -3.78 3.75
C SER A 79 18.97 -2.96 2.60
N TYR A 80 19.84 -2.00 2.96
CA TYR A 80 20.71 -1.29 2.02
C TYR A 80 21.70 -2.23 1.28
N THR A 81 21.72 -3.51 1.63
CA THR A 81 22.44 -4.60 0.94
C THR A 81 21.57 -5.40 -0.04
N GLY A 82 20.29 -5.04 -0.19
CA GLY A 82 19.34 -5.63 -1.12
C GLY A 82 17.93 -5.39 -0.60
N ILE A 83 17.14 -4.57 -1.28
CA ILE A 83 15.69 -4.50 -1.06
C ILE A 83 15.19 -5.95 -0.93
N ASN A 84 14.41 -6.26 0.11
CA ASN A 84 13.80 -7.58 0.20
C ASN A 84 12.66 -7.65 -0.81
N VAL A 85 13.02 -7.73 -2.10
CA VAL A 85 12.12 -7.81 -3.25
C VAL A 85 11.18 -9.00 -3.08
N ASP A 86 11.62 -10.06 -2.40
CA ASP A 86 10.78 -11.18 -1.98
C ASP A 86 9.66 -10.79 -1.01
N GLU A 87 9.96 -9.96 -0.02
CA GLU A 87 8.96 -9.44 0.91
C GLU A 87 8.00 -8.46 0.24
N ALA A 88 8.50 -7.58 -0.62
CA ALA A 88 7.66 -6.71 -1.43
C ALA A 88 6.69 -7.53 -2.30
N TRP A 89 7.18 -8.57 -2.97
CA TRP A 89 6.34 -9.47 -3.76
C TRP A 89 5.33 -10.24 -2.90
N GLY A 90 5.74 -10.71 -1.71
CA GLY A 90 4.84 -11.35 -0.75
C GLY A 90 3.69 -10.43 -0.35
N VAL A 91 3.98 -9.16 -0.07
CA VAL A 91 2.94 -8.17 0.27
C VAL A 91 2.02 -7.88 -0.91
N ILE A 92 2.56 -7.78 -2.14
CA ILE A 92 1.76 -7.62 -3.36
C ILE A 92 0.75 -8.76 -3.49
N LYS A 93 1.18 -10.01 -3.26
CA LYS A 93 0.35 -11.19 -3.45
C LYS A 93 -0.64 -11.42 -2.31
N ASP A 94 -0.18 -11.31 -1.06
CA ASP A 94 -0.89 -11.86 0.09
C ASP A 94 -1.62 -10.78 0.92
N ASN A 95 -1.18 -9.52 0.86
CA ASN A 95 -1.73 -8.43 1.67
C ASN A 95 -2.48 -7.39 0.85
N LEU A 96 -1.96 -7.02 -0.32
CA LEU A 96 -2.47 -5.92 -1.13
C LEU A 96 -3.93 -6.12 -1.59
N PRO A 97 -4.36 -7.31 -2.05
CA PRO A 97 -5.75 -7.50 -2.49
C PRO A 97 -6.75 -7.30 -1.36
N LYS A 98 -6.41 -7.77 -0.15
CA LYS A 98 -7.23 -7.57 1.05
C LYS A 98 -7.31 -6.09 1.42
N LEU A 99 -6.17 -5.40 1.43
CA LEU A 99 -6.14 -3.96 1.71
C LEU A 99 -6.98 -3.19 0.69
N LYS A 100 -6.88 -3.50 -0.60
CA LYS A 100 -7.69 -2.87 -1.67
C LYS A 100 -9.17 -2.93 -1.36
N GLN A 101 -9.68 -4.14 -1.07
CA GLN A 101 -11.09 -4.36 -0.76
C GLN A 101 -11.53 -3.55 0.46
N GLN A 102 -10.71 -3.55 1.52
CA GLN A 102 -11.00 -2.80 2.74
C GLN A 102 -11.06 -1.30 2.48
N ILE A 103 -10.11 -0.73 1.72
CA ILE A 103 -10.10 0.70 1.38
C ILE A 103 -11.31 1.08 0.53
N GLN A 104 -11.68 0.25 -0.47
CA GLN A 104 -12.88 0.47 -1.28
C GLN A 104 -14.16 0.49 -0.43
N GLN A 105 -14.28 -0.42 0.54
CA GLN A 105 -15.41 -0.45 1.48
C GLN A 105 -15.46 0.80 2.36
N ILE A 106 -14.32 1.26 2.87
CA ILE A 106 -14.25 2.49 3.67
C ILE A 106 -14.70 3.69 2.84
N ILE A 107 -14.15 3.85 1.62
CA ILE A 107 -14.53 4.95 0.73
C ILE A 107 -16.04 4.93 0.46
N ALA A 108 -16.63 3.76 0.19
CA ALA A 108 -18.08 3.64 -0.02
C ALA A 108 -18.89 4.01 1.24
N ASN A 109 -18.41 3.67 2.42
CA ASN A 109 -19.10 3.95 3.69
C ASN A 109 -19.00 5.40 4.14
N GLU A 110 -17.87 6.08 3.89
CA GLU A 110 -17.66 7.48 4.29
C GLU A 110 -18.12 8.49 3.22
N ASN A 111 -18.44 8.04 2.00
CA ASN A 111 -19.05 8.87 0.95
C ASN A 111 -20.57 9.00 1.06
N ASN A 112 -21.21 8.19 1.92
CA ASN A 112 -22.65 8.24 2.22
C ASN A 112 -22.92 9.08 3.48
#